data_AF-A0A4S0IDG6-F1
#
_entry.id   AF-A0A4S0IDG6-F1
#
_cell.length_a   1.000
_cell.length_b   1.000
_cell.length_c   1.000
_cell.angle_alpha   90.00
_cell.angle_beta   90.00
_cell.angle_gamma   90.00
#
_symmetry.space_group_name_H-M   'P 1'
#
loop_
_entity.id
_entity.type
_entity.pdbx_description
1 polymer ?
#
loop_
_entity_poly.entity_id
_entity_poly.type
_entity_poly.pdbx_seq_one_letter_code
_entity_poly.pdbx_strand_id
1 'polypeptide(L)'
;VTRSEAGAQALAAAGAEVYRGTLEDPKGLRDGAAKAEAVIHTAFDHDFSRFVENCEKDSRVIAALGEALAGSDRPLVITSGVGMGSPGHGQLAVEDVFNAGH
;
A
#
# COMPACT_ATOMS: atom_id res chain seq x y z
N VAL A 1 -5.85 9.20 0.68
CA VAL A 1 -6.41 8.75 -0.62
C VAL A 1 -7.60 7.84 -0.36
N THR A 2 -8.66 7.91 -1.17
CA THR A 2 -9.79 6.97 -1.08
C THR A 2 -10.45 6.74 -2.43
N ARG A 3 -10.89 5.50 -2.66
CA ARG A 3 -11.66 5.08 -3.85
C ARG A 3 -13.17 5.25 -3.70
N SER A 4 -13.68 5.52 -2.49
CA SER A 4 -15.12 5.55 -2.19
C SER A 4 -15.60 6.87 -1.60
N GLU A 5 -16.89 7.16 -1.79
CA GLU A 5 -17.57 8.29 -1.16
C GLU A 5 -17.54 8.20 0.36
N ALA A 6 -17.80 7.01 0.92
CA ALA A 6 -17.78 6.81 2.36
C ALA A 6 -16.39 7.11 2.95
N GLY A 7 -15.32 6.66 2.29
CA GLY A 7 -13.95 6.98 2.72
C GLY A 7 -13.62 8.46 2.55
N ALA A 8 -14.18 9.12 1.53
CA ALA A 8 -14.02 10.57 1.34
C ALA A 8 -14.66 11.35 2.49
N GLN A 9 -15.89 10.99 2.86
CA GLN A 9 -16.59 11.59 4.00
C GLN A 9 -15.83 11.34 5.31
N ALA A 10 -15.33 10.12 5.54
CA ALA A 10 -14.56 9.80 6.74
C ALA A 10 -13.25 10.61 6.84
N LEU A 11 -12.52 10.74 5.74
CA LEU A 11 -11.29 11.55 5.68
C LEU A 11 -11.59 13.04 5.91
N ALA A 12 -12.63 13.57 5.26
CA ALA A 12 -13.05 14.96 5.45
C ALA A 12 -13.49 15.23 6.90
N ALA A 13 -14.25 14.32 7.50
CA ALA A 13 -14.66 14.41 8.91
C ALA A 13 -13.46 14.37 9.88
N ALA A 14 -12.36 13.71 9.50
CA ALA A 14 -11.11 13.71 10.24
C ALA A 14 -10.22 14.95 9.97
N GLY A 15 -10.68 15.90 9.15
CA GLY A 15 -9.95 17.13 8.82
C GLY A 15 -8.87 16.95 7.74
N ALA A 16 -8.86 15.83 7.02
CA ALA A 16 -7.90 15.59 5.95
C ALA A 16 -8.39 16.15 4.61
N GLU A 17 -7.47 16.67 3.80
CA GLU A 17 -7.74 16.93 2.39
C GLU A 17 -7.90 15.62 1.64
N VAL A 18 -9.06 15.46 0.98
CA VAL A 18 -9.41 14.20 0.32
C VAL A 18 -8.82 14.16 -1.08
N TYR A 19 -7.89 13.24 -1.30
CA TYR A 19 -7.52 12.81 -2.64
C TYR A 19 -8.36 11.60 -3.08
N ARG A 20 -9.19 11.76 -4.11
CA ARG A 20 -9.93 10.66 -4.74
C ARG A 20 -9.03 9.94 -5.74
N GLY A 21 -8.78 8.66 -5.47
CA GLY A 21 -7.86 7.85 -6.26
C GLY A 21 -7.96 6.37 -5.93
N THR A 22 -7.31 5.55 -6.77
CA THR A 22 -7.31 4.09 -6.67
C THR A 22 -5.93 3.54 -7.01
N LEU A 23 -5.61 2.34 -6.50
CA LEU A 23 -4.36 1.63 -6.83
C LEU A 23 -4.27 1.25 -8.31
N GLU A 24 -5.40 1.24 -9.03
CA GLU A 24 -5.45 0.99 -10.48
C GLU A 24 -4.98 2.20 -11.32
N ASP A 25 -4.74 3.36 -10.71
CA ASP A 25 -4.24 4.56 -11.39
C ASP A 25 -2.92 5.07 -10.77
N PRO A 26 -1.78 4.43 -11.08
CA PRO A 26 -0.48 4.85 -10.58
C PRO A 26 -0.12 6.29 -10.97
N LYS A 27 -0.59 6.77 -12.14
CA LYS A 27 -0.32 8.13 -12.60
C LYS A 27 -0.99 9.16 -11.70
N GLY A 28 -2.26 8.96 -11.36
CA GLY A 28 -2.96 9.79 -10.40
C GLY A 28 -2.24 9.82 -9.05
N LEU A 29 -1.86 8.65 -8.53
CA LEU A 29 -1.13 8.56 -7.26
C LEU A 29 0.21 9.30 -7.27
N ARG A 30 0.97 9.21 -8.37
CA ARG A 30 2.20 9.98 -8.57
C ARG A 30 1.92 11.49 -8.55
N ASP A 31 0.92 11.94 -9.28
CA ASP A 31 0.57 13.37 -9.36
C ASP A 31 0.07 13.91 -8.00
N GLY A 32 -0.56 13.07 -7.17
CA GLY A 32 -0.89 13.37 -5.78
C GLY A 32 0.35 13.43 -4.88
N ALA A 33 1.23 12.43 -4.96
CA ALA A 33 2.46 12.34 -4.19
C ALA A 33 3.41 13.50 -4.48
N ALA A 34 3.45 14.00 -5.72
CA ALA A 34 4.27 15.13 -6.13
C ALA A 34 3.98 16.40 -5.30
N LYS A 35 2.76 16.54 -4.75
CA LYS A 35 2.33 17.67 -3.93
C LYS A 35 2.58 17.49 -2.42
N ALA A 36 2.99 16.30 -2.00
CA ALA A 36 3.20 15.98 -0.60
C ALA A 36 4.67 16.21 -0.18
N GLU A 37 4.90 16.51 1.09
CA GLU A 37 6.24 16.59 1.69
C GLU A 37 6.74 15.21 2.18
N ALA A 38 5.84 14.25 2.36
CA ALA A 38 6.12 12.88 2.74
C ALA A 38 4.98 11.98 2.24
N VAL A 39 5.27 10.70 1.99
CA VAL A 39 4.27 9.71 1.59
C VAL A 39 4.33 8.51 2.53
N ILE A 40 3.17 8.10 3.05
CA ILE A 40 2.99 6.86 3.79
C ILE A 40 2.04 5.97 2.99
N HIS A 41 2.58 4.90 2.40
CA HIS A 41 1.82 3.92 1.62
C HIS A 41 1.43 2.74 2.52
N THR A 42 0.15 2.70 2.90
CA THR A 42 -0.44 1.65 3.75
C THR A 42 -1.49 0.82 3.00
N ALA A 43 -1.59 0.98 1.68
CA ALA A 43 -2.68 0.42 0.91
C ALA A 43 -2.24 -0.88 0.23
N PHE A 44 -3.08 -1.90 0.33
CA PHE A 44 -2.93 -3.17 -0.39
C PHE A 44 -4.31 -3.64 -0.84
N ASP A 45 -4.38 -4.40 -1.93
CA ASP A 45 -5.64 -5.03 -2.35
C ASP A 45 -5.84 -6.35 -1.59
N HIS A 46 -6.93 -6.43 -0.84
CA HIS A 46 -7.24 -7.55 0.05
C HIS A 46 -8.05 -8.65 -0.64
N ASP A 47 -8.22 -8.61 -1.96
CA ASP A 47 -8.67 -9.78 -2.73
C ASP A 47 -7.53 -10.81 -2.85
N PHE A 48 -7.35 -11.60 -1.80
CA PHE A 48 -6.28 -12.62 -1.74
C PHE A 48 -6.43 -13.74 -2.77
N SER A 49 -7.55 -13.85 -3.49
CA SER A 49 -7.67 -14.78 -4.62
C SER A 49 -6.77 -14.40 -5.80
N ARG A 50 -6.32 -13.14 -5.85
CA ARG A 50 -5.47 -12.55 -6.90
C ARG A 50 -4.13 -12.06 -6.35
N PHE A 51 -3.59 -12.77 -5.35
CA PHE A 51 -2.43 -12.28 -4.58
C PHE A 51 -1.24 -11.84 -5.43
N VAL A 52 -0.83 -12.63 -6.43
CA VAL A 52 0.30 -12.28 -7.32
C VAL A 52 0.02 -10.98 -8.08
N GLU A 53 -1.16 -10.84 -8.66
CA GLU A 53 -1.58 -9.62 -9.37
C GLU A 53 -1.64 -8.40 -8.43
N ASN A 54 -2.02 -8.62 -7.16
CA ASN A 54 -2.01 -7.58 -6.14
C ASN A 54 -0.59 -7.14 -5.78
N CYS A 55 0.37 -8.06 -5.70
CA CYS A 55 1.79 -7.73 -5.52
C CYS A 55 2.35 -6.95 -6.71
N GLU A 56 2.00 -7.33 -7.94
CA GLU A 56 2.41 -6.57 -9.14
C GLU A 56 1.76 -5.19 -9.19
N LYS A 57 0.50 -5.07 -8.75
CA LYS A 57 -0.16 -3.77 -8.58
C LYS A 57 0.52 -2.92 -7.53
N ASP A 58 0.83 -3.49 -6.37
CA ASP A 58 1.52 -2.79 -5.28
C ASP A 58 2.90 -2.30 -5.73
N SER A 59 3.67 -3.15 -6.44
CA SER A 59 4.95 -2.76 -7.03
C SER A 59 4.83 -1.58 -7.99
N ARG A 60 3.81 -1.54 -8.86
CA ARG A 60 3.56 -0.42 -9.77
C ARG A 60 3.21 0.86 -9.03
N VAL A 61 2.43 0.77 -7.96
CA VAL A 61 2.07 1.91 -7.12
C VAL A 61 3.29 2.45 -6.39
N ILE A 62 4.07 1.59 -5.73
CA ILE A 62 5.30 1.99 -5.02
C ILE A 62 6.30 2.66 -5.97
N ALA A 63 6.47 2.12 -7.18
CA ALA A 63 7.31 2.73 -8.20
C ALA A 63 6.83 4.15 -8.55
N ALA A 64 5.54 4.32 -8.82
CA ALA A 64 4.97 5.63 -9.15
C ALA A 64 5.08 6.66 -8.01
N LEU A 65 4.89 6.23 -6.75
CA LEU A 65 5.11 7.08 -5.58
C LEU A 65 6.58 7.46 -5.44
N GLY A 66 7.49 6.50 -5.63
CA GLY A 66 8.94 6.72 -5.59
C GLY A 66 9.41 7.67 -6.69
N GLU A 67 8.90 7.54 -7.92
CA GLU A 67 9.18 8.45 -9.04
C GLU A 67 8.82 9.91 -8.71
N ALA A 68 7.70 10.15 -8.02
CA ALA A 68 7.28 11.49 -7.64
C ALA A 68 8.24 12.17 -6.64
N LEU A 69 8.96 11.37 -5.85
CA LEU A 69 9.83 11.83 -4.76
C LEU A 69 11.32 11.73 -5.11
N ALA A 70 11.67 11.04 -6.19
CA ALA A 70 13.04 10.80 -6.62
C ALA A 70 13.84 12.11 -6.75
N GLY A 71 15.06 12.12 -6.21
CA GLY A 71 15.94 13.29 -6.21
C GLY A 71 15.58 14.37 -5.18
N SER A 72 14.60 14.14 -4.30
CA SER A 72 14.27 15.04 -3.17
C SER A 72 14.54 14.37 -1.82
N ASP A 73 14.56 15.16 -0.75
CA ASP A 73 14.70 14.69 0.64
C ASP A 73 13.38 14.21 1.27
N ARG A 74 12.31 14.12 0.48
CA ARG A 74 10.96 13.77 0.96
C ARG A 74 10.86 12.26 1.21
N PRO A 75 10.46 11.82 2.42
CA PRO A 75 10.45 10.40 2.74
C PRO A 75 9.28 9.65 2.09
N LEU A 76 9.55 8.44 1.64
CA LEU A 76 8.56 7.42 1.30
C LEU A 76 8.63 6.28 2.32
N VAL A 77 7.57 6.12 3.09
CA VAL A 77 7.39 5.00 4.03
C VAL A 77 6.38 4.04 3.43
N ILE A 78 6.75 2.77 3.29
CA ILE A 78 5.86 1.72 2.80
C ILE A 78 5.62 0.68 3.90
N THR A 79 4.39 0.18 3.98
CA THR A 79 4.12 -1.03 4.77
C THR A 79 4.62 -2.24 3.99
N SER A 80 5.54 -3.00 4.58
CA SER A 80 5.96 -4.30 4.06
C SER A 80 5.22 -5.43 4.79
N GLY A 81 5.13 -6.59 4.15
CA GLY A 81 4.59 -7.81 4.76
C GLY A 81 5.59 -8.95 4.57
N VAL A 82 5.89 -9.66 5.64
CA VAL A 82 6.66 -10.92 5.59
C VAL A 82 5.70 -12.05 5.94
N GLY A 83 5.56 -13.02 5.03
CA GLY A 83 4.81 -14.24 5.29
C GLY A 83 5.54 -15.10 6.32
N MET A 84 5.32 -14.81 7.59
CA MET A 84 5.83 -15.58 8.73
C MET A 84 4.65 -16.11 9.55
N GLY A 85 4.90 -17.12 10.37
CA GLY A 85 3.89 -17.63 11.27
C GLY A 85 3.88 -19.13 11.32
N SER A 86 3.49 -19.78 10.23
CA SER A 86 3.14 -21.20 10.30
C SER A 86 4.32 -22.13 9.97
N PRO A 87 4.84 -22.92 10.95
CA PRO A 87 5.78 -24.01 10.67
C PRO A 87 5.17 -25.16 9.87
N GLY A 88 3.84 -25.24 9.79
CA GLY A 88 3.14 -26.30 9.10
C GLY A 88 1.63 -26.25 9.32
N HIS A 89 0.88 -27.00 8.50
CA HIS A 89 -0.57 -27.05 8.57
C HIS A 89 -1.07 -27.37 10.00
N GLY A 90 -1.96 -26.52 10.52
CA GLY A 90 -2.57 -26.69 11.84
C GLY A 90 -1.67 -26.32 13.03
N GLN A 91 -0.45 -25.83 12.81
CA GLN A 91 0.44 -25.38 13.88
C GLN A 91 0.24 -23.90 14.20
N LEU A 92 0.58 -23.52 15.45
CA LEU A 92 0.49 -22.15 15.92
C LEU A 92 1.40 -21.23 15.11
N ALA A 93 0.86 -20.11 14.67
CA ALA A 93 1.64 -19.09 14.00
C ALA A 93 2.55 -18.34 15.00
N VAL A 94 3.86 -18.30 14.76
CA VAL A 94 4.86 -17.57 15.55
C VAL A 94 5.79 -16.75 14.65
N GLU A 95 6.24 -15.58 15.14
CA GLU A 95 6.97 -14.58 14.34
C GLU A 95 8.44 -14.95 14.04
N ASP A 96 8.91 -16.12 14.48
CA ASP A 96 10.28 -16.62 14.28
C ASP A 96 10.37 -17.76 13.25
N VAL A 97 9.29 -18.01 12.50
CA VAL A 97 9.21 -19.11 11.53
C VAL A 97 8.88 -18.63 10.11
N PHE A 98 9.75 -18.98 9.17
CA PHE A 98 9.53 -18.89 7.72
C PHE A 98 9.37 -20.30 7.12
N ASN A 99 8.24 -20.55 6.47
CA ASN A 99 7.95 -21.84 5.81
C ASN A 99 8.00 -21.67 4.29
N ALA A 100 9.13 -22.05 3.69
CA ALA A 100 9.35 -21.96 2.24
C ALA A 100 8.49 -22.94 1.40
N GLY A 101 7.73 -23.83 2.04
CA GLY A 101 6.85 -24.81 1.38
C GLY A 101 5.38 -24.41 1.34
N HIS A 102 5.04 -23.19 1.78
CA HIS A 102 3.69 -22.61 1.74
C HIS A 102 3.43 -21.87 0.42
#